data_AF-A0A6A7C563-F1
#
_entry.id   AF-A0A6A7C563-F1
#
_cell.length_a   1.000
_cell.length_b   1.000
_cell.length_c   1.000
_cell.angle_alpha   90.00
_cell.angle_beta   90.00
_cell.angle_gamma   90.00
#
_symmetry.space_group_name_H-M   'P 1'
#
loop_
_entity.id
_entity.type
_entity.pdbx_description
1 polymer ?
#
loop_
_entity_poly.entity_id
_entity_poly.type
_entity_poly.pdbx_seq_one_letter_code
_entity_poly.pdbx_strand_id
1 'polypeptide(L)'
;MKSEASEVSVTAEVRRKRLLDAERYDEGWVARWSQGPDAKHHPLLKLMSQIIFGLHLLQQEQAKSTKEVLRILQTHVIDMDNFMERTSDDLDLAIADIKQRTRHLRQPMRHMEVFAAMLADENFRSQLQNGHKKIEHIIARTGAALSASVIDIQEGLRANRELGKYLDSVESVWPGGYRKSTVAYEEMRGNEQGWSDYLFELLTKGQHLSDALLQLSAILGEMSKIATA
;
A
#
# COMPACT_ATOMS: atom_id res chain seq x y z
N MET A 1 24.01 22.32 10.32
CA MET A 1 22.58 22.21 10.70
C MET A 1 21.73 22.44 9.46
N LYS A 2 21.42 21.38 8.72
CA LYS A 2 20.28 21.38 7.79
C LYS A 2 19.08 20.97 8.62
N SER A 3 18.02 21.76 8.58
CA SER A 3 16.79 21.54 9.32
C SER A 3 16.24 20.15 9.01
N GLU A 4 16.18 19.29 10.03
CA GLU A 4 15.18 18.22 10.11
C GLU A 4 13.81 18.92 10.06
N ALA A 5 13.29 19.10 8.86
CA ALA A 5 11.84 19.16 8.70
C ALA A 5 11.37 17.77 9.13
N SER A 6 10.80 17.67 10.33
CA SER A 6 10.08 16.48 10.71
C SER A 6 9.07 16.20 9.60
N GLU A 7 9.25 15.07 8.93
CA GLU A 7 8.31 14.58 7.94
C GLU A 7 7.04 14.25 8.73
N VAL A 8 6.17 15.24 8.94
CA VAL A 8 4.86 15.05 9.55
C VAL A 8 4.20 13.95 8.74
N SER A 9 4.06 12.77 9.34
CA SER A 9 3.43 11.61 8.71
C SER A 9 2.06 12.05 8.22
N VAL A 10 1.94 12.26 6.91
CA VAL A 10 0.69 12.68 6.27
C VAL A 10 -0.30 11.54 6.51
N THR A 11 -1.42 11.80 7.20
CA THR A 11 -2.37 10.74 7.58
C THR A 11 -3.00 10.07 6.36
N ALA A 12 -3.54 8.86 6.52
CA ALA A 12 -4.21 8.13 5.45
C ALA A 12 -5.34 8.95 4.81
N GLU A 13 -6.08 9.75 5.60
CA GLU A 13 -7.13 10.63 5.12
C GLU A 13 -6.60 11.75 4.24
N VAL A 14 -5.49 12.40 4.65
CA VAL A 14 -4.87 13.46 3.85
C VAL A 14 -4.29 12.88 2.57
N ARG A 15 -3.65 11.71 2.65
CA ARG A 15 -3.22 10.96 1.47
C ARG A 15 -4.45 10.73 0.57
N ARG A 16 -5.49 10.03 1.04
CA ARG A 16 -6.67 9.66 0.26
C ARG A 16 -7.31 10.86 -0.43
N LYS A 17 -7.45 11.97 0.29
CA LYS A 17 -7.96 13.23 -0.28
C LYS A 17 -7.11 13.71 -1.45
N ARG A 18 -5.78 13.75 -1.29
CA ARG A 18 -4.86 14.14 -2.38
C ARG A 18 -4.96 13.21 -3.59
N LEU A 19 -5.12 11.90 -3.40
CA LEU A 19 -5.31 10.95 -4.51
C LEU A 19 -6.56 11.28 -5.34
N LEU A 20 -7.64 11.64 -4.67
CA LEU A 20 -8.93 11.92 -5.31
C LEU A 20 -8.97 13.31 -5.96
N ASP A 21 -8.36 14.31 -5.31
CA ASP A 21 -8.36 15.70 -5.77
C ASP A 21 -7.36 15.96 -6.92
N ALA A 22 -6.39 15.07 -7.15
CA ALA A 22 -5.37 15.26 -8.17
C ALA A 22 -5.92 15.19 -9.61
N GLU A 23 -5.64 16.23 -10.41
CA GLU A 23 -6.06 16.36 -11.81
C GLU A 23 -5.43 15.30 -12.73
N ARG A 24 -4.20 14.87 -12.44
CA ARG A 24 -3.47 13.82 -13.18
C ARG A 24 -3.05 12.71 -12.23
N TYR A 25 -3.08 11.45 -12.71
CA TYR A 25 -2.53 10.35 -11.94
C TYR A 25 -1.02 10.48 -12.00
N ASP A 26 -0.45 11.07 -10.96
CA ASP A 26 0.97 11.08 -10.75
C ASP A 26 1.30 9.81 -9.99
N GLU A 27 2.06 8.91 -10.62
CA GLU A 27 2.68 7.73 -9.99
C GLU A 27 3.44 8.15 -8.71
N GLY A 28 3.82 9.44 -8.64
CA GLY A 28 4.33 10.19 -7.49
C GLY A 28 3.51 10.11 -6.19
N TRP A 29 2.22 9.77 -6.20
CA TRP A 29 1.42 9.77 -4.97
C TRP A 29 1.53 8.48 -4.14
N VAL A 30 1.83 7.35 -4.80
CA VAL A 30 2.33 6.12 -4.14
C VAL A 30 3.84 6.26 -3.83
N ALA A 31 4.45 7.39 -4.25
CA ALA A 31 5.89 7.62 -4.22
C ALA A 31 6.49 8.07 -2.90
N ARG A 32 6.28 7.29 -1.83
CA ARG A 32 7.46 7.02 -0.99
C ARG A 32 8.38 5.99 -1.65
N TRP A 33 7.82 5.11 -2.46
CA TRP A 33 8.50 3.94 -3.01
C TRP A 33 8.44 3.84 -4.52
N SER A 34 7.89 4.85 -5.21
CA SER A 34 7.99 4.91 -6.66
C SER A 34 9.45 5.11 -7.03
N GLN A 35 9.88 4.29 -7.96
CA GLN A 35 11.17 4.46 -8.60
C GLN A 35 11.14 5.80 -9.32
N GLY A 36 12.18 6.62 -9.09
CA GLY A 36 12.43 7.72 -10.01
C GLY A 36 12.53 7.15 -11.44
N PRO A 37 12.20 7.91 -12.48
CA PRO A 37 12.15 7.40 -13.87
C PRO A 37 13.46 6.73 -14.33
N ASP A 38 14.60 7.03 -13.69
CA ASP A 38 15.91 6.45 -13.98
C ASP A 38 16.38 5.35 -13.00
N ALA A 39 15.57 4.99 -12.01
CA ALA A 39 15.95 3.96 -11.04
C ALA A 39 15.87 2.57 -11.68
N LYS A 40 16.92 1.77 -11.46
CA LYS A 40 17.06 0.43 -12.03
C LYS A 40 16.46 -0.68 -11.17
N HIS A 41 16.18 -0.38 -9.89
CA HIS A 41 15.83 -1.38 -8.88
C HIS A 41 14.77 -0.82 -7.92
N HIS A 42 13.84 -1.69 -7.53
CA HIS A 42 12.78 -1.36 -6.58
C HIS A 42 13.36 -0.92 -5.22
N PRO A 43 12.81 0.12 -4.57
CA PRO A 43 13.33 0.59 -3.29
C PRO A 43 13.31 -0.49 -2.19
N LEU A 44 12.29 -1.33 -2.15
CA LEU A 44 12.22 -2.46 -1.20
C LEU A 44 13.34 -3.48 -1.43
N LEU A 45 13.72 -3.72 -2.69
CA LEU A 45 14.84 -4.61 -3.01
C LEU A 45 16.17 -4.00 -2.51
N LYS A 46 16.35 -2.68 -2.67
CA LYS A 46 17.51 -1.97 -2.13
C LYS A 46 17.55 -2.04 -0.60
N LEU A 47 16.43 -1.73 0.06
CA LEU A 47 16.30 -1.80 1.51
C LEU A 47 16.66 -3.20 2.02
N MET A 48 16.10 -4.23 1.40
CA MET A 48 16.37 -5.60 1.78
C MET A 48 17.82 -6.01 1.55
N SER A 49 18.43 -5.56 0.45
CA SER A 49 19.86 -5.79 0.19
C SER A 49 20.74 -5.17 1.29
N GLN A 50 20.35 -4.00 1.83
CA GLN A 50 21.06 -3.35 2.92
C GLN A 50 20.89 -4.10 4.25
N ILE A 51 19.70 -4.65 4.51
CA ILE A 51 19.44 -5.54 5.67
C ILE A 51 20.33 -6.78 5.59
N ILE A 52 20.30 -7.50 4.45
CA ILE A 52 21.11 -8.70 4.22
C ILE A 52 22.60 -8.38 4.39
N PHE A 53 23.08 -7.28 3.81
CA PHE A 53 24.46 -6.86 3.95
C PHE A 53 24.85 -6.57 5.40
N GLY A 54 24.00 -5.85 6.15
CA GLY A 54 24.24 -5.58 7.57
C GLY A 54 24.29 -6.87 8.40
N LEU A 55 23.38 -7.81 8.16
CA LEU A 55 23.42 -9.14 8.78
C LEU A 55 24.69 -9.90 8.42
N HIS A 56 25.17 -9.80 7.19
CA HIS A 56 26.41 -10.44 6.76
C HIS A 56 27.64 -9.88 7.48
N LEU A 57 27.71 -8.56 7.68
CA LEU A 57 28.78 -7.95 8.48
C LEU A 57 28.79 -8.44 9.93
N LEU A 58 27.61 -8.68 10.52
CA LEU A 58 27.50 -9.25 11.86
C LEU A 58 27.94 -10.72 11.88
N GLN A 59 27.52 -11.49 10.88
CA GLN A 59 27.82 -12.92 10.77
C GLN A 59 29.32 -13.19 10.54
N GLN A 60 29.98 -12.37 9.72
CA GLN A 60 31.42 -12.50 9.44
C GLN A 60 32.32 -11.81 10.48
N GLU A 61 31.74 -11.19 11.51
CA GLU A 61 32.46 -10.37 12.50
C GLU A 61 33.30 -9.24 11.85
N GLN A 62 32.88 -8.76 10.67
CA GLN A 62 33.57 -7.73 9.89
C GLN A 62 33.10 -6.30 10.20
N ALA A 63 32.12 -6.16 11.10
CA ALA A 63 31.61 -4.86 11.53
C ALA A 63 32.68 -4.08 12.31
N LYS A 64 33.09 -2.90 11.81
CA LYS A 64 33.93 -1.96 12.58
C LYS A 64 33.28 -1.56 13.91
N SER A 65 31.95 -1.51 13.94
CA SER A 65 31.16 -1.27 15.14
C SER A 65 29.86 -2.06 15.05
N THR A 66 29.76 -3.15 15.81
CA THR A 66 28.54 -3.96 15.92
C THR A 66 27.33 -3.12 16.33
N LYS A 67 27.52 -2.19 17.28
CA LYS A 67 26.45 -1.30 17.74
C LYS A 67 25.89 -0.45 16.60
N GLU A 68 26.76 0.04 15.72
CA GLU A 68 26.34 0.89 14.60
C GLU A 68 25.59 0.09 13.53
N VAL A 69 26.07 -1.13 13.23
CA VAL A 69 25.36 -2.02 12.30
C VAL A 69 23.96 -2.36 12.83
N LEU A 70 23.82 -2.71 14.11
CA LEU A 70 22.51 -2.99 14.72
C LEU A 70 21.58 -1.77 14.65
N ARG A 71 22.09 -0.56 14.91
CA ARG A 71 21.31 0.69 14.81
C ARG A 71 20.80 0.93 13.38
N ILE A 72 21.64 0.69 12.38
CA ILE A 72 21.26 0.83 10.96
C ILE A 72 20.23 -0.22 10.58
N LEU A 73 20.43 -1.48 10.96
CA LEU A 73 19.48 -2.56 10.72
C LEU A 73 18.10 -2.25 11.32
N GLN A 74 18.07 -1.77 12.57
CA GLN A 74 16.81 -1.36 13.21
C GLN A 74 16.09 -0.26 12.43
N THR A 75 16.84 0.69 11.86
CA THR A 75 16.25 1.74 11.00
C THR A 75 15.59 1.13 9.76
N HIS A 76 16.25 0.14 9.13
CA HIS A 76 15.71 -0.52 7.94
C HIS A 76 14.52 -1.43 8.24
N VAL A 77 14.50 -2.08 9.41
CA VAL A 77 13.34 -2.83 9.91
C VAL A 77 12.14 -1.89 10.05
N ILE A 78 12.34 -0.75 10.71
CA ILE A 78 11.31 0.29 10.86
C ILE A 78 10.83 0.81 9.50
N ASP A 79 11.71 0.96 8.52
CA ASP A 79 11.31 1.37 7.17
C ASP A 79 10.40 0.35 6.46
N MET A 80 10.67 -0.95 6.65
CA MET A 80 9.84 -2.04 6.12
C MET A 80 8.48 -2.12 6.83
N ASP A 81 8.47 -1.99 8.17
CA ASP A 81 7.24 -1.96 8.97
C ASP A 81 6.35 -0.79 8.56
N ASN A 82 6.93 0.42 8.46
CA ASN A 82 6.22 1.61 8.00
C ASN A 82 5.65 1.47 6.59
N PHE A 83 6.32 0.74 5.69
CA PHE A 83 5.78 0.47 4.35
C PHE A 83 4.48 -0.35 4.45
N MET A 84 4.49 -1.44 5.21
CA MET A 84 3.34 -2.33 5.32
C MET A 84 2.19 -1.65 6.08
N GLU A 85 2.46 -0.97 7.19
CA GLU A 85 1.45 -0.24 7.97
C GLU A 85 0.77 0.85 7.12
N ARG A 86 1.55 1.69 6.42
CA ARG A 86 0.99 2.73 5.57
C ARG A 86 0.13 2.16 4.44
N THR A 87 0.58 1.07 3.83
CA THR A 87 -0.16 0.38 2.77
C THR A 87 -1.46 -0.21 3.31
N SER A 88 -1.43 -0.80 4.51
CA SER A 88 -2.62 -1.31 5.21
C SER A 88 -3.64 -0.20 5.44
N ASP A 89 -3.22 0.93 6.02
CA ASP A 89 -4.09 2.06 6.32
C ASP A 89 -4.76 2.62 5.05
N ASP A 90 -3.99 2.74 3.97
CA ASP A 90 -4.51 3.26 2.70
C ASP A 90 -5.52 2.31 2.06
N LEU A 91 -5.28 1.00 2.12
CA LEU A 91 -6.22 -0.02 1.65
C LEU A 91 -7.50 -0.04 2.49
N ASP A 92 -7.39 -0.04 3.82
CA ASP A 92 -8.55 -0.07 4.71
C ASP A 92 -9.45 1.15 4.52
N LEU A 93 -8.84 2.35 4.43
CA LEU A 93 -9.58 3.58 4.18
C LEU A 93 -10.24 3.58 2.80
N ALA A 94 -9.54 3.13 1.76
CA ALA A 94 -10.11 3.02 0.42
C ALA A 94 -11.28 2.02 0.38
N ILE A 95 -11.16 0.86 1.04
CA ILE A 95 -12.24 -0.12 1.14
C ILE A 95 -13.47 0.49 1.81
N ALA A 96 -13.28 1.20 2.92
CA ALA A 96 -14.36 1.86 3.64
C ALA A 96 -15.06 2.93 2.79
N ASP A 97 -14.29 3.81 2.14
CA ASP A 97 -14.80 4.88 1.25
C ASP A 97 -15.60 4.30 0.07
N ILE A 98 -15.06 3.30 -0.63
CA ILE A 98 -15.73 2.68 -1.77
C ILE A 98 -17.01 1.95 -1.32
N LYS A 99 -16.96 1.18 -0.22
CA LYS A 99 -18.17 0.53 0.33
C LYS A 99 -19.23 1.54 0.76
N GLN A 100 -18.81 2.66 1.35
CA GLN A 100 -19.73 3.73 1.74
C GLN A 100 -20.41 4.31 0.50
N ARG A 101 -19.67 4.67 -0.55
CA ARG A 101 -20.23 5.20 -1.81
C ARG A 101 -21.20 4.23 -2.46
N THR A 102 -20.83 2.94 -2.53
CA THR A 102 -21.71 1.85 -3.00
C THR A 102 -23.03 1.82 -2.24
N ARG A 103 -23.01 1.94 -0.90
CA ARG A 103 -24.24 1.99 -0.09
C ARG A 103 -25.11 3.20 -0.41
N HIS A 104 -24.51 4.38 -0.56
CA HIS A 104 -25.24 5.61 -0.89
C HIS A 104 -25.91 5.51 -2.27
N LEU A 105 -25.22 4.99 -3.28
CA LEU A 105 -25.77 4.84 -4.63
C LEU A 105 -26.84 3.75 -4.73
N ARG A 106 -26.81 2.72 -3.87
CA ARG A 106 -27.87 1.71 -3.81
C ARG A 106 -29.19 2.23 -3.24
N GLN A 107 -29.18 3.30 -2.44
CA GLN A 107 -30.40 3.81 -1.81
C GLN A 107 -31.46 4.28 -2.82
N PRO A 108 -31.16 5.16 -3.79
CA PRO A 108 -32.16 5.57 -4.80
C PRO A 108 -32.64 4.41 -5.67
N MET A 109 -31.76 3.43 -5.95
CA MET A 109 -32.09 2.22 -6.71
C MET A 109 -33.15 1.31 -6.06
N ARG A 110 -33.43 1.48 -4.77
CA ARG A 110 -34.52 0.76 -4.08
C ARG A 110 -35.90 1.35 -4.35
N HIS A 111 -35.96 2.59 -4.81
CA HIS A 111 -37.20 3.33 -5.05
C HIS A 111 -37.23 3.81 -6.51
N MET A 112 -37.21 2.85 -7.43
CA MET A 112 -37.08 3.08 -8.88
C MET A 112 -38.12 4.03 -9.46
N GLU A 113 -39.37 3.97 -8.99
CA GLU A 113 -40.44 4.86 -9.44
C GLU A 113 -40.15 6.32 -9.08
N VAL A 114 -39.67 6.57 -7.86
CA VAL A 114 -39.30 7.93 -7.40
C VAL A 114 -38.08 8.42 -8.18
N PHE A 115 -37.07 7.57 -8.34
CA PHE A 115 -35.88 7.90 -9.11
C PHE A 115 -36.22 8.25 -10.57
N ALA A 116 -37.08 7.45 -11.22
CA ALA A 116 -37.55 7.72 -12.58
C ALA A 116 -38.35 9.03 -12.68
N ALA A 117 -39.22 9.33 -11.72
CA ALA A 117 -39.93 10.59 -11.66
C ALA A 117 -38.97 11.79 -11.51
N MET A 118 -37.92 11.66 -10.69
CA MET A 118 -36.90 12.70 -10.53
C MET A 118 -36.10 12.96 -11.82
N LEU A 119 -35.92 11.95 -12.69
CA LEU A 119 -35.25 12.12 -13.98
C LEU A 119 -35.99 13.07 -14.95
N ALA A 120 -37.28 13.35 -14.71
CA ALA A 120 -37.99 14.37 -15.47
C ALA A 120 -37.44 15.79 -15.23
N ASP A 121 -36.79 16.03 -14.09
CA ASP A 121 -36.17 17.30 -13.74
C ASP A 121 -34.78 17.43 -14.38
N GLU A 122 -34.57 18.50 -15.16
CA GLU A 122 -33.30 18.75 -15.86
C GLU A 122 -32.14 19.03 -14.91
N ASN A 123 -32.38 19.73 -13.81
CA ASN A 123 -31.36 19.99 -12.80
C ASN A 123 -30.96 18.69 -12.10
N PHE A 124 -31.91 17.82 -11.79
CA PHE A 124 -31.61 16.50 -11.24
C PHE A 124 -30.77 15.65 -12.21
N ARG A 125 -31.13 15.60 -13.50
CA ARG A 125 -30.32 14.90 -14.52
C ARG A 125 -28.90 15.43 -14.61
N SER A 126 -28.72 16.74 -14.59
CA SER A 126 -27.40 17.38 -14.62
C SER A 126 -26.56 17.03 -13.38
N GLN A 127 -27.17 17.07 -12.19
CA GLN A 127 -26.52 16.66 -10.94
C GLN A 127 -26.13 15.18 -10.95
N LEU A 128 -27.01 14.31 -11.46
CA LEU A 128 -26.75 12.88 -11.60
C LEU A 128 -25.56 12.63 -12.55
N GLN A 129 -25.52 13.30 -13.71
CA GLN A 129 -24.43 13.14 -14.67
C GLN A 129 -23.09 13.65 -14.11
N ASN A 130 -23.09 14.77 -13.38
CA ASN A 130 -21.88 15.27 -12.72
C ASN A 130 -21.43 14.32 -11.58
N GLY A 131 -22.38 13.83 -10.79
CA GLY A 131 -22.12 12.82 -9.76
C GLY A 131 -21.52 11.55 -10.34
N HIS A 132 -22.05 11.09 -11.47
CA HIS A 132 -21.53 9.93 -12.21
C HIS A 132 -20.06 10.11 -12.57
N LYS A 133 -19.71 11.22 -13.25
CA LYS A 133 -18.32 11.52 -13.63
C LYS A 133 -17.37 11.56 -12.43
N LYS A 134 -17.83 12.09 -11.29
CA LYS A 134 -17.04 12.10 -10.06
C LYS A 134 -16.77 10.69 -9.53
N ILE A 135 -17.76 9.80 -9.59
CA ILE A 135 -17.60 8.40 -9.16
C ILE A 135 -16.68 7.63 -10.12
N GLU A 136 -16.82 7.82 -11.44
CA GLU A 136 -15.89 7.24 -12.42
C GLU A 136 -14.44 7.66 -12.15
N HIS A 137 -14.22 8.96 -11.89
CA HIS A 137 -12.91 9.47 -11.50
C HIS A 137 -12.39 8.77 -10.23
N ILE A 138 -13.21 8.66 -9.19
CA ILE A 138 -12.83 7.95 -7.96
C ILE A 138 -12.47 6.48 -8.23
N ILE A 139 -13.25 5.77 -9.05
CA ILE A 139 -12.97 4.37 -9.42
C ILE A 139 -11.62 4.29 -10.12
N ALA A 140 -11.39 5.11 -11.14
CA ALA A 140 -10.16 5.12 -11.91
C ALA A 140 -8.93 5.40 -11.03
N ARG A 141 -9.00 6.43 -10.17
CA ARG A 141 -7.91 6.80 -9.26
C ARG A 141 -7.61 5.73 -8.24
N THR A 142 -8.64 5.15 -7.65
CA THR A 142 -8.50 4.11 -6.63
C THR A 142 -7.99 2.81 -7.24
N GLY A 143 -8.45 2.46 -8.45
CA GLY A 143 -7.96 1.31 -9.20
C GLY A 143 -6.48 1.44 -9.55
N ALA A 144 -6.05 2.59 -10.06
CA ALA A 144 -4.64 2.84 -10.37
C ALA A 144 -3.75 2.78 -9.12
N ALA A 145 -4.18 3.40 -8.01
CA ALA A 145 -3.47 3.30 -6.73
C ALA A 145 -3.38 1.85 -6.23
N LEU A 146 -4.47 1.08 -6.30
CA LEU A 146 -4.47 -0.35 -5.96
C LEU A 146 -3.47 -1.14 -6.80
N SER A 147 -3.45 -0.93 -8.12
CA SER A 147 -2.49 -1.61 -9.01
C SER A 147 -1.04 -1.34 -8.62
N ALA A 148 -0.70 -0.07 -8.32
CA ALA A 148 0.63 0.29 -7.86
C ALA A 148 0.97 -0.36 -6.51
N SER A 149 0.06 -0.31 -5.52
CA SER A 149 0.28 -0.95 -4.23
C SER A 149 0.48 -2.46 -4.34
N VAL A 150 -0.25 -3.15 -5.22
CA VAL A 150 -0.08 -4.60 -5.45
C VAL A 150 1.31 -4.91 -6.01
N ILE A 151 1.84 -4.08 -6.90
CA ILE A 151 3.21 -4.23 -7.42
C ILE A 151 4.22 -4.10 -6.28
N ASP A 152 4.09 -3.06 -5.44
CA ASP A 152 4.99 -2.84 -4.32
C ASP A 152 4.94 -4.00 -3.30
N ILE A 153 3.75 -4.52 -2.99
CA ILE A 153 3.57 -5.68 -2.10
C ILE A 153 4.26 -6.92 -2.69
N GLN A 154 4.12 -7.16 -3.99
CA GLN A 154 4.77 -8.29 -4.67
C GLN A 154 6.30 -8.17 -4.66
N GLU A 155 6.83 -6.97 -4.87
CA GLU A 155 8.28 -6.72 -4.73
C GLU A 155 8.74 -6.86 -3.28
N GLY A 156 7.91 -6.48 -2.30
CA GLY A 156 8.13 -6.76 -0.88
C GLY A 156 8.26 -8.25 -0.59
N LEU A 157 7.33 -9.07 -1.09
CA LEU A 157 7.38 -10.54 -0.96
C LEU A 157 8.63 -11.13 -1.61
N ARG A 158 8.98 -10.65 -2.81
CA ARG A 158 10.17 -11.10 -3.52
C ARG A 158 11.44 -10.76 -2.76
N ALA A 159 11.56 -9.52 -2.27
CA ALA A 159 12.69 -9.08 -1.48
C ALA A 159 12.80 -9.88 -0.18
N ASN A 160 11.69 -10.04 0.56
CA ASN A 160 11.67 -10.80 1.81
C ASN A 160 12.07 -12.27 1.63
N ARG A 161 11.70 -12.88 0.51
CA ARG A 161 12.18 -14.23 0.17
C ARG A 161 13.71 -14.31 0.04
N GLU A 162 14.37 -13.28 -0.48
CA GLU A 162 15.83 -13.25 -0.54
C GLU A 162 16.46 -13.14 0.86
N LEU A 163 15.80 -12.45 1.80
CA LEU A 163 16.21 -12.47 3.21
C LEU A 163 16.08 -13.86 3.82
N GLY A 164 14.95 -14.54 3.60
CA GLY A 164 14.75 -15.91 4.06
C GLY A 164 15.84 -16.86 3.58
N LYS A 165 16.14 -16.84 2.26
CA LYS A 165 17.25 -17.62 1.68
C LYS A 165 18.59 -17.30 2.31
N TYR A 166 18.87 -16.02 2.55
CA TYR A 166 20.11 -15.60 3.20
C TYR A 166 20.18 -16.18 4.62
N LEU A 167 19.13 -16.01 5.43
CA LEU A 167 19.06 -16.51 6.81
C LEU A 167 19.25 -18.04 6.85
N ASP A 168 18.59 -18.78 5.97
CA ASP A 168 18.77 -20.24 5.83
C ASP A 168 20.24 -20.60 5.54
N SER A 169 20.90 -19.83 4.66
CA SER A 169 22.29 -20.11 4.24
C SER A 169 23.32 -19.92 5.36
N VAL A 170 23.01 -19.11 6.37
CA VAL A 170 23.93 -18.74 7.45
C VAL A 170 23.58 -19.35 8.79
N GLU A 171 22.44 -20.05 8.90
CA GLU A 171 21.93 -20.63 10.16
C GLU A 171 22.96 -21.48 10.89
N SER A 172 23.58 -22.43 10.18
CA SER A 172 24.54 -23.38 10.78
C SER A 172 25.91 -22.78 11.11
N VAL A 173 26.22 -21.62 10.53
CA VAL A 173 27.52 -20.93 10.66
C VAL A 173 27.40 -19.60 11.40
N TRP A 174 26.23 -19.31 11.96
CA TRP A 174 26.04 -18.07 12.70
C TRP A 174 26.90 -18.08 13.98
N PRO A 175 27.69 -17.05 14.26
CA PRO A 175 28.60 -17.06 15.39
C PRO A 175 27.84 -17.24 16.72
N GLY A 176 27.96 -18.42 17.33
CA GLY A 176 27.42 -18.69 18.66
C GLY A 176 28.17 -17.99 19.80
N GLY A 177 29.31 -17.38 19.50
CA GLY A 177 30.19 -16.75 20.50
C GLY A 177 29.77 -15.36 20.95
N TYR A 178 28.97 -14.62 20.17
CA TYR A 178 28.56 -13.25 20.49
C TYR A 178 27.04 -13.15 20.67
N ARG A 179 26.59 -13.17 21.93
CA ARG A 179 25.16 -13.17 22.32
C ARG A 179 24.30 -12.15 21.58
N LYS A 180 24.80 -10.93 21.31
CA LYS A 180 24.04 -9.90 20.58
C LYS A 180 23.89 -10.18 19.08
N SER A 181 24.84 -10.91 18.48
CA SER A 181 24.76 -11.33 17.08
C SER A 181 23.72 -12.43 16.92
N THR A 182 23.67 -13.38 17.87
CA THR A 182 22.63 -14.42 17.90
C THR A 182 21.23 -13.83 18.04
N VAL A 183 21.05 -12.85 18.93
CA VAL A 183 19.75 -12.14 19.08
C VAL A 183 19.33 -11.46 17.78
N ALA A 184 20.26 -10.79 17.07
CA ALA A 184 19.94 -10.13 15.80
C ALA A 184 19.49 -11.11 14.70
N TYR A 185 20.04 -12.33 14.68
CA TYR A 185 19.58 -13.39 13.77
C TYR A 185 18.17 -13.85 14.11
N GLU A 186 17.92 -14.18 15.38
CA GLU A 186 16.61 -14.64 15.84
C GLU A 186 15.52 -13.58 15.60
N GLU A 187 15.81 -12.32 15.93
CA GLU A 187 14.92 -11.18 15.66
C GLU A 187 14.64 -11.04 14.17
N MET A 188 15.66 -11.11 13.31
CA MET A 188 15.43 -11.02 11.86
C MET A 188 14.69 -12.22 11.28
N ARG A 189 14.84 -13.40 11.87
CA ARG A 189 14.02 -14.55 11.47
C ARG A 189 12.55 -14.35 11.83
N GLY A 190 12.29 -13.81 13.02
CA GLY A 190 10.94 -13.41 13.41
C GLY A 190 10.34 -12.36 12.48
N ASN A 191 11.12 -11.33 12.13
CA ASN A 191 10.69 -10.27 11.21
C ASN A 191 10.42 -10.83 9.80
N GLU A 192 11.30 -11.66 9.24
CA GLU A 192 11.11 -12.25 7.92
C GLU A 192 9.78 -13.03 7.84
N GLN A 193 9.48 -13.86 8.83
CA GLN A 193 8.23 -14.61 8.86
C GLN A 193 7.01 -13.67 9.03
N GLY A 194 7.08 -12.73 9.98
CA GLY A 194 6.00 -11.77 10.23
C GLY A 194 5.71 -10.87 9.03
N TRP A 195 6.75 -10.43 8.31
CA TRP A 195 6.61 -9.66 7.08
C TRP A 195 5.99 -10.49 5.97
N SER A 196 6.37 -11.75 5.81
CA SER A 196 5.72 -12.66 4.85
C SER A 196 4.22 -12.74 5.10
N ASP A 197 3.81 -13.01 6.34
CA ASP A 197 2.40 -13.15 6.72
C ASP A 197 1.64 -11.82 6.49
N TYR A 198 2.22 -10.69 6.89
CA TYR A 198 1.57 -9.39 6.76
C TYR A 198 1.46 -8.94 5.30
N LEU A 199 2.46 -9.20 4.45
CA LEU A 199 2.38 -8.93 3.01
C LEU A 199 1.28 -9.76 2.32
N PHE A 200 1.05 -11.01 2.74
CA PHE A 200 -0.09 -11.80 2.26
C PHE A 200 -1.45 -11.24 2.72
N GLU A 201 -1.52 -10.72 3.94
CA GLU A 201 -2.70 -10.00 4.41
C GLU A 201 -2.98 -8.76 3.53
N LEU A 202 -1.95 -7.98 3.19
CA LEU A 202 -2.08 -6.83 2.29
C LEU A 202 -2.60 -7.21 0.90
N LEU A 203 -2.15 -8.34 0.32
CA LEU A 203 -2.72 -8.85 -0.93
C LEU A 203 -4.22 -9.18 -0.79
N THR A 204 -4.62 -9.75 0.34
CA THR A 204 -6.03 -10.06 0.63
C THR A 204 -6.86 -8.78 0.74
N LYS A 205 -6.34 -7.75 1.42
CA LYS A 205 -6.97 -6.41 1.45
C LYS A 205 -7.06 -5.79 0.05
N GLY A 206 -6.01 -5.92 -0.76
CA GLY A 206 -6.02 -5.49 -2.16
C GLY A 206 -7.15 -6.14 -2.97
N GLN A 207 -7.36 -7.45 -2.80
CA GLN A 207 -8.48 -8.15 -3.43
C GLN A 207 -9.83 -7.62 -2.96
N HIS A 208 -10.01 -7.40 -1.65
CA HIS A 208 -11.24 -6.80 -1.12
C HIS A 208 -11.54 -5.41 -1.70
N LEU A 209 -10.50 -4.59 -1.92
CA LEU A 209 -10.67 -3.29 -2.58
C LEU A 209 -11.06 -3.44 -4.05
N SER A 210 -10.44 -4.38 -4.77
CA SER A 210 -10.79 -4.71 -6.15
C SER A 210 -12.27 -5.10 -6.27
N ASP A 211 -12.74 -6.00 -5.40
CA ASP A 211 -14.14 -6.45 -5.38
C ASP A 211 -15.09 -5.29 -5.07
N ALA A 212 -14.72 -4.40 -4.15
CA ALA A 212 -15.51 -3.22 -3.81
C ALA A 212 -15.62 -2.25 -5.00
N LEU A 213 -14.53 -2.05 -5.76
CA LEU A 213 -14.52 -1.22 -6.98
C LEU A 213 -15.39 -1.80 -8.09
N LEU A 214 -15.38 -3.13 -8.26
CA LEU A 214 -16.24 -3.82 -9.22
C LEU A 214 -17.72 -3.64 -8.86
N GLN A 215 -18.08 -3.77 -7.57
CA GLN A 215 -19.44 -3.53 -7.10
C GLN A 215 -19.89 -2.09 -7.33
N LEU A 216 -19.02 -1.11 -7.06
CA LEU A 216 -19.34 0.31 -7.28
C LEU A 216 -19.56 0.58 -8.78
N SER A 217 -18.70 0.04 -9.64
CA SER A 217 -18.81 0.16 -11.09
C SER A 217 -20.11 -0.45 -11.63
N ALA A 218 -20.52 -1.61 -11.09
CA ALA A 218 -21.77 -2.26 -11.50
C ALA A 218 -23.00 -1.41 -11.21
N ILE A 219 -23.12 -0.87 -9.99
CA ILE A 219 -24.22 0.03 -9.60
C ILE A 219 -24.24 1.29 -10.48
N LEU A 220 -23.07 1.86 -10.74
CA LEU A 220 -22.96 3.05 -11.56
C LEU A 220 -23.43 2.79 -13.00
N GLY A 221 -23.13 1.60 -13.54
CA GLY A 221 -23.62 1.13 -14.84
C GLY A 221 -25.13 0.91 -14.85
N GLU A 222 -25.69 0.32 -13.80
CA GLU A 222 -27.16 0.15 -13.65
C GLU A 222 -27.89 1.48 -13.63
N MET A 223 -27.41 2.44 -12.81
CA MET A 223 -27.98 3.79 -12.74
C MET A 223 -27.97 4.49 -14.10
N SER A 224 -26.92 4.28 -14.90
CA SER A 224 -26.78 4.89 -16.23
C SER A 224 -27.78 4.33 -17.22
N LYS A 225 -28.00 3.02 -17.20
CA LYS A 225 -29.01 2.38 -18.05
C LYS A 225 -30.40 2.95 -17.80
N ILE A 226 -30.75 3.19 -16.53
CA ILE A 226 -32.04 3.78 -16.15
C ILE A 226 -32.12 5.25 -16.59
N ALA A 227 -31.04 6.01 -16.46
CA ALA A 227 -31.01 7.41 -16.87
C ALA A 227 -31.15 7.62 -18.39
N THR A 228 -30.87 6.58 -19.19
CA THR A 228 -30.96 6.61 -20.66
C THR A 228 -32.18 5.88 -21.22
N ALA A 229 -32.95 5.18 -20.38
CA ALA A 229 -34.16 4.44 -20.76
C ALA A 229 -35.38 5.37 -20.81
#